data_AF-A0A661GEP5-F1
#
_entry.id   AF-A0A661GEP5-F1
#
_cell.length_a   1.000
_cell.length_b   1.000
_cell.length_c   1.000
_cell.angle_alpha   90.00
_cell.angle_beta   90.00
_cell.angle_gamma   90.00
#
_symmetry.space_group_name_H-M   'P 1'
#
loop_
_entity.id
_entity.type
_entity.pdbx_description
1 polymer ?
#
loop_
_entity_poly.entity_id
_entity_poly.type
_entity_poly.pdbx_seq_one_letter_code
_entity_poly.pdbx_strand_id
1 'polypeptide(L)'
;MYELHWGLPVILYLFLGGLGAGAGAVSASVLLRNGATNDGPSADIARWGALIAPLPVMIGTGMIVFELGSFQAGDWFKWINLFTTINMSPMSIGSWVLGLFVLVSLAYAYTYLERDLQPDDPRHGLRRALAWLMVPLGIAVALYTGIMLGATPARPFWNTPALAILFTISALSTGVASILL
;
A
#
# COMPACT_ATOMS: atom_id res chain seq x y z
N MET A 1 15.66 -6.43 31.11
CA MET A 1 14.43 -6.22 30.32
C MET A 1 14.91 -5.87 28.92
N TYR A 2 14.76 -6.75 27.93
CA TYR A 2 15.06 -6.38 26.54
C TYR A 2 13.90 -5.49 26.08
N GLU A 3 14.16 -4.20 25.85
CA GLU A 3 13.17 -3.30 25.27
C GLU A 3 13.06 -3.57 23.77
N LEU A 4 11.83 -3.81 23.30
CA LEU A 4 11.56 -4.00 21.88
C LEU A 4 11.59 -2.63 21.19
N HIS A 5 12.75 -2.22 20.68
CA HIS A 5 12.86 -1.01 19.90
C HIS A 5 12.42 -1.30 18.46
N TRP A 6 11.38 -0.61 18.00
CA TRP A 6 11.06 -0.59 16.59
C TRP A 6 12.16 0.18 15.87
N GLY A 7 12.88 -0.50 14.98
CA GLY A 7 13.92 0.11 14.18
C GLY A 7 13.36 1.13 13.17
N LEU A 8 14.22 2.03 12.72
CA LEU A 8 13.94 2.95 11.61
C LEU A 8 13.34 2.23 10.36
N PRO A 9 13.79 1.02 9.97
CA PRO A 9 13.20 0.29 8.83
C PRO A 9 11.70 0.04 8.98
N VAL A 10 11.24 -0.29 10.20
CA VAL A 10 9.83 -0.57 10.45
C VAL A 10 9.01 0.72 10.40
N ILE A 11 9.51 1.81 10.99
CA ILE A 11 8.84 3.12 10.95
C ILE A 11 8.67 3.60 9.50
N LEU A 12 9.71 3.47 8.70
CA LEU A 12 9.67 3.85 7.28
C LEU A 12 8.78 2.93 6.46
N TYR A 13 8.75 1.62 6.74
CA TYR A 13 7.77 0.71 6.16
C TYR A 13 6.33 1.15 6.45
N LEU A 14 6.01 1.44 7.71
CA LEU A 14 4.66 1.88 8.11
C LEU A 14 4.27 3.15 7.35
N PHE A 15 5.16 4.14 7.30
CA PHE A 15 4.90 5.40 6.61
C PHE A 15 4.78 5.21 5.08
N LEU A 16 5.76 4.60 4.44
CA LEU A 16 5.80 4.45 2.98
C LEU A 16 4.72 3.48 2.47
N GLY A 17 4.45 2.41 3.22
CA GLY A 17 3.35 1.48 2.96
C GLY A 17 2.00 2.19 3.04
N GLY A 18 1.76 2.98 4.08
CA GLY A 18 0.56 3.79 4.23
C GLY A 18 0.40 4.84 3.13
N LEU A 19 1.46 5.61 2.84
CA LEU A 19 1.45 6.64 1.81
C LEU A 19 1.08 6.06 0.44
N GLY A 20 1.77 5.00 0.00
CA GLY A 20 1.52 4.41 -1.31
C GLY A 20 0.14 3.74 -1.40
N ALA A 21 -0.30 3.05 -0.34
CA ALA A 21 -1.64 2.49 -0.24
C ALA A 21 -2.74 3.56 -0.30
N GLY A 22 -2.54 4.66 0.43
CA GLY A 22 -3.42 5.82 0.42
C GLY A 22 -3.48 6.52 -0.93
N ALA A 23 -2.33 6.78 -1.56
CA ALA A 23 -2.25 7.39 -2.88
C ALA A 23 -3.00 6.56 -3.94
N GLY A 24 -2.82 5.24 -3.91
CA GLY A 24 -3.51 4.33 -4.81
C GLY A 24 -5.02 4.25 -4.59
N ALA A 25 -5.46 4.19 -3.33
CA ALA A 25 -6.89 4.19 -3.00
C ALA A 25 -7.58 5.51 -3.39
N VAL A 26 -6.92 6.65 -3.17
CA VAL A 26 -7.41 7.98 -3.57
C VAL A 26 -7.50 8.08 -5.08
N SER A 27 -6.42 7.73 -5.80
CA SER A 27 -6.38 7.76 -7.25
C SER A 27 -7.52 6.95 -7.88
N ALA A 28 -7.68 5.70 -7.44
CA ALA A 28 -8.73 4.82 -7.91
C ALA A 28 -10.13 5.36 -7.57
N SER A 29 -10.32 5.92 -6.37
CA SER A 29 -11.59 6.52 -5.97
C SER A 29 -11.97 7.73 -6.82
N VAL A 30 -10.99 8.57 -7.17
CA VAL A 30 -11.20 9.74 -8.04
C VAL A 30 -11.56 9.30 -9.45
N LEU A 31 -10.85 8.32 -10.01
CA LEU A 31 -11.18 7.75 -11.31
C LEU A 31 -12.60 7.18 -11.35
N LEU A 32 -12.99 6.40 -10.34
CA LEU A 32 -14.31 5.75 -10.31
C LEU A 32 -15.47 6.75 -10.17
N ARG A 33 -15.23 7.91 -9.53
CA ARG A 33 -16.23 8.96 -9.37
C ARG A 33 -16.37 9.86 -10.59
N ASN A 34 -15.24 10.26 -11.16
CA ASN A 34 -15.21 11.32 -12.19
C ASN A 34 -15.05 10.75 -13.61
N GLY A 35 -14.77 9.46 -13.75
CA GLY A 35 -14.48 8.83 -15.04
C GLY A 35 -13.04 9.11 -15.51
N ALA A 36 -12.64 8.41 -16.57
CA ALA A 36 -11.36 8.67 -17.24
C ALA A 36 -11.57 9.77 -18.28
N THR A 37 -11.65 11.02 -17.82
CA THR A 37 -11.56 12.19 -18.70
C THR A 37 -10.13 12.70 -18.67
N ASN A 38 -9.58 13.09 -19.82
CA ASN A 38 -8.23 13.65 -19.91
C ASN A 38 -8.10 15.01 -19.22
N ASP A 39 -9.20 15.77 -19.14
CA ASP A 39 -9.15 17.17 -18.77
C ASP A 39 -9.60 17.41 -17.33
N GLY A 40 -8.73 18.06 -16.56
CA GLY A 40 -9.05 18.66 -15.28
C GLY A 40 -8.28 18.07 -14.09
N PRO A 41 -8.36 18.74 -12.92
CA PRO A 41 -7.58 18.38 -11.74
C PRO A 41 -7.79 16.94 -11.27
N SER A 42 -8.96 16.36 -11.53
CA SER A 42 -9.27 14.98 -11.16
C SER A 42 -8.47 13.95 -11.96
N ALA A 43 -8.21 14.23 -13.24
CA ALA A 43 -7.42 13.36 -14.11
C ALA A 43 -5.97 13.30 -13.63
N ASP A 44 -5.42 14.47 -13.29
CA ASP A 44 -4.06 14.60 -12.74
C ASP A 44 -3.94 13.89 -11.39
N ILE A 45 -4.89 14.07 -10.48
CA ILE A 45 -4.90 13.38 -9.17
C ILE A 45 -4.94 11.86 -9.35
N ALA A 46 -5.79 11.36 -10.25
CA ALA A 46 -5.87 9.93 -10.53
C ALA A 46 -4.55 9.42 -11.13
N ARG A 47 -3.96 10.14 -12.08
CA ARG A 47 -2.71 9.75 -12.73
C ARG A 47 -1.54 9.74 -11.75
N TRP A 48 -1.30 10.85 -11.04
CA TRP A 48 -0.19 10.96 -10.12
C TRP A 48 -0.32 9.99 -8.95
N GLY A 49 -1.52 9.81 -8.38
CA GLY A 49 -1.71 8.82 -7.33
C GLY A 49 -1.48 7.38 -7.81
N ALA A 50 -1.83 7.05 -9.06
CA ALA A 50 -1.55 5.73 -9.63
C ALA A 50 -0.04 5.50 -9.82
N LEU A 51 0.69 6.52 -10.28
CA LEU A 51 2.14 6.45 -10.51
C LEU A 51 2.95 6.45 -9.20
N ILE A 52 2.49 7.20 -8.19
CA ILE A 52 3.13 7.26 -6.88
C ILE A 52 2.88 5.96 -6.12
N ALA A 53 1.67 5.39 -6.13
CA ALA A 53 1.29 4.24 -5.30
C ALA A 53 2.32 3.08 -5.21
N PRO A 54 2.86 2.53 -6.31
CA PRO A 54 3.73 1.36 -6.25
C PRO A 54 5.08 1.62 -5.56
N LEU A 55 5.71 2.78 -5.81
CA LEU A 55 7.11 2.99 -5.45
C LEU A 55 7.35 3.04 -3.93
N PRO A 56 6.62 3.85 -3.14
CA PRO A 56 6.70 3.87 -1.68
C PRO A 56 6.40 2.50 -1.06
N VAL A 57 5.38 1.78 -1.55
CA VAL A 57 5.06 0.46 -1.00
C VAL A 57 6.19 -0.53 -1.27
N MET A 58 6.76 -0.57 -2.48
CA MET A 58 7.90 -1.45 -2.77
C MET A 58 9.11 -1.13 -1.89
N ILE A 59 9.42 0.15 -1.69
CA ILE A 59 10.53 0.56 -0.80
C ILE A 59 10.23 0.12 0.63
N GLY A 60 9.04 0.44 1.15
CA GLY A 60 8.62 0.06 2.50
C GLY A 60 8.65 -1.46 2.72
N THR A 61 8.11 -2.24 1.77
CA THR A 61 8.15 -3.71 1.82
C THR A 61 9.60 -4.22 1.79
N GLY A 62 10.49 -3.58 1.03
CA GLY A 62 11.92 -3.89 1.08
C GLY A 62 12.49 -3.72 2.50
N MET A 63 12.14 -2.63 3.19
CA MET A 63 12.64 -2.35 4.54
C MET A 63 12.21 -3.40 5.57
N ILE A 64 10.97 -3.87 5.52
CA ILE A 64 10.51 -4.94 6.44
C ILE A 64 11.14 -6.29 6.11
N VAL A 65 11.45 -6.58 4.84
CA VAL A 65 12.17 -7.81 4.45
C VAL A 65 13.61 -7.80 4.99
N PHE A 66 14.27 -6.63 5.00
CA PHE A 66 15.59 -6.47 5.64
C PHE A 66 15.51 -6.66 7.15
N GLU A 67 14.53 -6.05 7.82
CA GLU A 67 14.34 -6.18 9.28
C GLU A 67 14.02 -7.63 9.69
N LEU A 68 13.34 -8.40 8.83
CA LEU A 68 13.00 -9.81 9.06
C LEU A 68 14.24 -10.73 9.19
N GLY A 69 15.44 -10.22 8.90
CA GLY A 69 16.68 -10.99 8.95
C GLY A 69 16.90 -11.87 7.72
N SER A 70 16.14 -11.65 6.64
CA SER A 70 16.18 -12.46 5.41
C SER A 70 17.52 -12.42 4.66
N PHE A 71 18.46 -11.59 5.09
CA PHE A 71 19.81 -11.45 4.52
C PHE A 71 20.91 -11.71 5.55
N GLN A 72 20.57 -12.27 6.72
CA GLN A 72 21.56 -12.73 7.70
C GLN A 72 22.17 -14.07 7.23
N ALA A 73 23.43 -14.31 7.58
CA ALA A 73 24.16 -15.52 7.17
C ALA A 73 23.43 -16.79 7.64
N GLY A 74 22.94 -17.60 6.69
CA GLY A 74 22.20 -18.85 6.95
C GLY A 74 20.69 -18.80 6.69
N ASP A 75 20.08 -17.61 6.69
CA ASP A 75 18.61 -17.42 6.59
C ASP A 75 18.20 -16.65 5.33
N TRP A 76 18.93 -16.85 4.23
CA TRP A 76 18.68 -16.16 2.97
C TRP A 76 17.29 -16.48 2.43
N PHE A 77 16.53 -15.45 2.09
CA PHE A 77 15.16 -15.54 1.54
C PHE A 77 14.10 -16.11 2.50
N LYS A 78 14.28 -15.96 3.82
CA LYS A 78 13.29 -16.34 4.85
C LYS A 78 11.87 -15.84 4.57
N TRP A 79 11.74 -14.69 3.92
CA TRP A 79 10.45 -14.14 3.49
C TRP A 79 9.66 -15.04 2.52
N ILE A 80 10.30 -15.91 1.73
CA ILE A 80 9.63 -16.86 0.83
C ILE A 80 8.81 -17.87 1.64
N ASN A 81 9.25 -18.22 2.85
CA ASN A 81 8.52 -19.15 3.72
C ASN A 81 7.14 -18.62 4.12
N LEU A 82 6.92 -17.30 4.09
CA LEU A 82 5.62 -16.69 4.33
C LEU A 82 4.60 -17.04 3.24
N PHE A 83 5.07 -17.36 2.03
CA PHE A 83 4.23 -17.74 0.89
C PHE A 83 4.10 -19.26 0.74
N THR A 84 5.08 -20.05 1.21
CA THR A 84 5.03 -21.52 1.12
C THR A 84 4.33 -22.16 2.32
N THR A 85 4.47 -21.59 3.52
CA THR A 85 3.78 -22.06 4.72
C THR A 85 2.62 -21.11 5.05
N ILE A 86 1.48 -21.31 4.39
CA ILE A 86 0.27 -20.51 4.62
C ILE A 86 -0.23 -20.73 6.04
N ASN A 87 0.14 -19.84 6.95
CA ASN A 87 -0.34 -19.77 8.33
C ASN A 87 -1.30 -18.58 8.48
N MET A 88 -2.29 -18.68 9.37
CA MET A 88 -3.21 -17.59 9.73
C MET A 88 -2.57 -16.50 10.61
N SER A 89 -1.24 -16.38 10.58
CA SER A 89 -0.54 -15.33 11.32
C SER A 89 -0.79 -13.97 10.67
N PRO A 90 -0.85 -12.87 11.45
CA PRO A 90 -0.96 -11.53 10.88
C PRO A 90 0.10 -11.30 9.81
N MET A 91 1.37 -11.64 10.06
CA MET A 91 2.49 -11.43 9.14
C MET A 91 2.32 -12.12 7.77
N SER A 92 1.79 -13.35 7.75
CA SER A 92 1.49 -14.09 6.51
C SER A 92 0.39 -13.40 5.70
N ILE A 93 -0.74 -13.05 6.34
CA ILE A 93 -1.86 -12.35 5.72
C ILE A 93 -1.40 -11.03 5.10
N GLY A 94 -0.59 -10.26 5.84
CA GLY A 94 0.00 -9.02 5.37
C GLY A 94 0.83 -9.16 4.12
N SER A 95 1.66 -10.19 4.07
CA SER A 95 2.57 -10.45 2.94
C SER A 95 1.79 -10.73 1.65
N TRP A 96 0.68 -11.48 1.74
CA TRP A 96 -0.21 -11.72 0.60
C TRP A 96 -0.95 -10.46 0.15
N VAL A 97 -1.49 -9.68 1.10
CA VAL A 97 -2.22 -8.44 0.78
C VAL A 97 -1.27 -7.39 0.18
N LEU A 98 -0.06 -7.23 0.73
CA LEU A 98 0.98 -6.35 0.19
C LEU A 98 1.45 -6.81 -1.18
N GLY A 99 1.73 -8.11 -1.36
CA GLY A 99 2.16 -8.66 -2.64
C GLY A 99 1.11 -8.42 -3.73
N LEU A 100 -0.16 -8.68 -3.42
CA LEU A 100 -1.27 -8.42 -4.33
C LEU A 100 -1.42 -6.92 -4.63
N PHE A 101 -1.31 -6.05 -3.62
CA PHE A 101 -1.33 -4.61 -3.81
C PHE A 101 -0.20 -4.15 -4.73
N VAL A 102 1.04 -4.60 -4.52
CA VAL A 102 2.18 -4.22 -5.38
C VAL A 102 1.91 -4.62 -6.83
N LEU A 103 1.47 -5.84 -7.08
CA LEU A 103 1.15 -6.31 -8.44
C LEU A 103 0.04 -5.49 -9.10
N VAL A 104 -1.06 -5.26 -8.40
CA VAL A 104 -2.19 -4.46 -8.90
C VAL A 104 -1.79 -3.00 -9.10
N SER A 105 -1.00 -2.44 -8.20
CA SER A 105 -0.53 -1.05 -8.26
C SER A 105 0.40 -0.81 -9.46
N LEU A 106 1.29 -1.76 -9.77
CA LEU A 106 2.15 -1.70 -10.95
C LEU A 106 1.34 -1.81 -12.25
N ALA A 107 0.39 -2.76 -12.30
CA ALA A 107 -0.51 -2.88 -13.44
C ALA A 107 -1.35 -1.61 -13.62
N TYR A 108 -1.81 -1.01 -12.52
CA TYR A 108 -2.59 0.22 -12.55
C TYR A 108 -1.75 1.41 -13.00
N ALA A 109 -0.55 1.60 -12.44
CA ALA A 109 0.40 2.62 -12.86
C ALA A 109 0.77 2.50 -14.35
N TYR A 110 0.94 1.27 -14.86
CA TYR A 110 1.22 1.01 -16.28
C TYR A 110 0.11 1.57 -17.19
N THR A 111 -1.16 1.51 -16.78
CA THR A 111 -2.26 2.09 -17.57
C THR A 111 -2.18 3.62 -17.70
N TYR A 112 -1.40 4.31 -16.86
CA TYR A 112 -1.26 5.77 -16.86
C TYR A 112 0.08 6.27 -17.43
N LEU A 113 0.89 5.36 -17.97
CA LEU A 113 2.19 5.69 -18.56
C LEU A 113 2.03 6.48 -19.87
N GLU A 114 1.04 6.11 -20.66
CA GLU A 114 0.58 6.89 -21.81
C GLU A 114 -0.33 8.02 -21.32
N ARG A 115 -0.08 9.23 -21.84
CA ARG A 115 -0.82 10.45 -21.45
C ARG A 115 -2.24 10.49 -21.99
N ASP A 116 -2.58 9.64 -22.95
CA ASP A 116 -3.82 9.75 -23.70
C ASP A 116 -4.95 8.94 -23.05
N LEU A 117 -5.65 9.53 -22.08
CA LEU A 117 -6.81 8.94 -21.38
C LEU A 117 -8.12 9.18 -22.13
N GLN A 118 -8.14 9.00 -23.46
CA GLN A 118 -9.37 9.15 -24.22
C GLN A 118 -10.38 8.05 -23.86
N PRO A 119 -11.70 8.30 -23.93
CA PRO A 119 -12.71 7.25 -23.69
C PRO A 119 -12.58 6.04 -24.63
N ASP A 120 -11.97 6.23 -25.80
CA ASP A 120 -11.66 5.19 -26.79
C ASP A 120 -10.32 4.47 -26.53
N ASP A 121 -9.67 4.77 -25.40
CA ASP A 121 -8.45 4.07 -24.97
C ASP A 121 -8.78 2.59 -24.70
N PRO A 122 -8.10 1.63 -25.38
CA PRO A 122 -8.31 0.20 -25.16
C PRO A 122 -8.03 -0.22 -23.70
N ARG A 123 -7.27 0.57 -22.94
CA ARG A 123 -6.94 0.31 -21.54
C ARG A 123 -7.98 0.85 -20.57
N HIS A 124 -9.00 1.57 -21.04
CA HIS A 124 -10.04 2.15 -20.17
C HIS A 124 -10.73 1.08 -19.31
N GLY A 125 -11.12 -0.05 -19.92
CA GLY A 125 -11.77 -1.16 -19.21
C GLY A 125 -10.85 -1.78 -18.14
N LEU A 126 -9.59 -2.03 -18.49
CA LEU A 126 -8.58 -2.54 -17.56
C LEU A 126 -8.33 -1.55 -16.41
N ARG A 127 -8.16 -0.26 -16.71
CA ARG A 127 -7.94 0.80 -15.73
C ARG A 127 -9.09 0.88 -14.72
N ARG A 128 -10.34 0.78 -15.19
CA ARG A 128 -11.53 0.78 -14.32
C ARG A 128 -11.62 -0.48 -13.47
N ALA A 129 -11.31 -1.65 -14.03
CA ALA A 129 -11.27 -2.91 -13.28
C ALA A 129 -10.19 -2.90 -12.18
N LEU A 130 -8.98 -2.43 -12.53
CA LEU A 130 -7.89 -2.24 -11.58
C LEU A 130 -8.24 -1.23 -10.49
N ALA A 131 -8.92 -0.13 -10.83
CA ALA A 131 -9.36 0.84 -9.83
C ALA A 131 -10.37 0.24 -8.82
N TRP A 132 -11.30 -0.60 -9.28
CA TRP A 132 -12.21 -1.32 -8.39
C TRP A 132 -11.49 -2.28 -7.43
N LEU A 133 -10.34 -2.84 -7.83
CA LEU A 133 -9.49 -3.65 -6.95
C LEU A 133 -8.62 -2.79 -6.05
N MET A 134 -8.11 -1.66 -6.56
CA MET A 134 -7.14 -0.81 -5.88
C MET A 134 -7.74 -0.11 -4.66
N VAL A 135 -9.03 0.29 -4.71
CA VAL A 135 -9.71 0.90 -3.56
C VAL A 135 -9.73 -0.02 -2.34
N PRO A 136 -10.34 -1.23 -2.40
CA PRO A 136 -10.36 -2.13 -1.25
C PRO A 136 -8.96 -2.62 -0.87
N LEU A 137 -8.04 -2.84 -1.83
CA LEU A 137 -6.68 -3.26 -1.52
C LEU A 137 -5.88 -2.17 -0.79
N GLY A 138 -5.96 -0.91 -1.23
CA GLY A 138 -5.28 0.19 -0.55
C GLY A 138 -5.80 0.40 0.86
N ILE A 139 -7.12 0.32 1.06
CA ILE A 139 -7.72 0.36 2.41
C ILE A 139 -7.26 -0.83 3.25
N ALA A 140 -7.25 -2.04 2.68
CA ALA A 140 -6.82 -3.25 3.38
C ALA A 140 -5.35 -3.17 3.81
N VAL A 141 -4.45 -2.71 2.92
CA VAL A 141 -3.04 -2.48 3.25
C VAL A 141 -2.90 -1.45 4.37
N ALA A 142 -3.57 -0.30 4.28
CA ALA A 142 -3.50 0.74 5.29
C ALA A 142 -4.03 0.26 6.65
N LEU A 143 -5.16 -0.42 6.67
CA LEU A 143 -5.76 -0.99 7.88
C LEU A 143 -4.86 -2.05 8.50
N TYR A 144 -4.38 -2.99 7.69
CA TYR A 144 -3.49 -4.07 8.13
C TYR A 144 -2.19 -3.52 8.72
N THR A 145 -1.63 -2.48 8.11
CA THR A 145 -0.43 -1.79 8.60
C THR A 145 -0.66 -1.22 10.01
N GLY A 146 -1.83 -0.64 10.27
CA GLY A 146 -2.24 -0.21 11.61
C GLY A 146 -2.50 -1.36 12.60
N ILE A 147 -3.04 -2.49 12.14
CA ILE A 147 -3.25 -3.69 12.96
C ILE A 147 -1.91 -4.30 13.41
N MET A 148 -0.89 -4.30 12.56
CA MET A 148 0.45 -4.80 12.95
C MET A 148 1.04 -4.03 14.14
N LEU A 149 0.87 -2.71 14.19
CA LEU A 149 1.25 -1.89 15.36
C LEU A 149 0.49 -2.34 16.61
N GLY A 150 -0.83 -2.51 16.51
CA GLY A 150 -1.69 -2.90 17.63
C GLY A 150 -1.50 -4.33 18.13
N ALA A 151 -0.99 -5.22 17.29
CA ALA A 151 -0.71 -6.62 17.63
C ALA A 151 0.53 -6.80 18.52
N THR A 152 1.32 -5.74 18.77
CA THR A 152 2.43 -5.79 19.73
C THR A 152 1.95 -5.49 21.15
N PRO A 153 2.01 -6.44 22.12
CA PRO A 153 1.39 -6.28 23.44
C PRO A 153 2.08 -5.28 24.38
N ALA A 154 3.01 -4.45 23.89
CA ALA A 154 3.88 -3.64 24.73
C ALA A 154 3.15 -2.48 25.45
N ARG A 155 2.02 -1.98 24.92
CA ARG A 155 1.30 -0.83 25.47
C ARG A 155 -0.24 -0.99 25.36
N PRO A 156 -1.01 -0.81 26.45
CA PRO A 156 -2.48 -0.97 26.45
C PRO A 156 -3.23 -0.12 25.41
N PHE A 157 -2.70 1.07 25.09
CA PHE A 157 -3.32 1.99 24.13
C PHE A 157 -3.20 1.54 22.66
N TRP A 158 -2.30 0.61 22.35
CA TRP A 158 -2.07 0.17 20.96
C TRP A 158 -3.03 -0.94 20.51
N ASN A 159 -3.55 -1.74 21.46
CA ASN A 159 -4.49 -2.82 21.16
C ASN A 159 -5.94 -2.33 21.12
N THR A 160 -6.23 -1.34 20.28
CA THR A 160 -7.60 -0.84 20.06
C THR A 160 -7.91 -0.75 18.56
N PRO A 161 -9.15 -1.03 18.13
CA PRO A 161 -9.55 -0.85 16.73
C PRO A 161 -9.38 0.60 16.23
N ALA A 162 -9.41 1.56 17.14
CA ALA A 162 -9.20 2.98 16.85
C ALA A 162 -7.84 3.24 16.21
N LEU A 163 -6.78 2.53 16.61
CA LEU A 163 -5.44 2.71 16.05
C LEU A 163 -5.40 2.37 14.56
N ALA A 164 -6.03 1.26 14.16
CA ALA A 164 -6.08 0.84 12.76
C ALA A 164 -6.85 1.85 11.89
N ILE A 165 -7.95 2.40 12.43
CA ILE A 165 -8.75 3.43 11.74
C ILE A 165 -7.95 4.73 11.61
N LEU A 166 -7.32 5.20 12.69
CA LEU A 166 -6.48 6.40 12.68
C LEU A 166 -5.34 6.27 11.69
N PHE A 167 -4.69 5.11 11.65
CA PHE A 167 -3.63 4.83 10.69
C PHE A 167 -4.14 4.85 9.26
N THR A 168 -5.34 4.30 9.00
CA THR A 168 -5.97 4.33 7.68
C THR A 168 -6.28 5.76 7.23
N ILE A 169 -6.84 6.59 8.11
CA ILE A 169 -7.11 8.00 7.83
C ILE A 169 -5.81 8.76 7.56
N SER A 170 -4.77 8.50 8.35
CA SER A 170 -3.44 9.09 8.16
C SER A 170 -2.80 8.67 6.83
N ALA A 171 -2.91 7.39 6.46
CA ALA A 171 -2.45 6.85 5.19
C ALA A 171 -3.15 7.53 4.00
N LEU A 172 -4.47 7.70 4.07
CA LEU A 172 -5.24 8.43 3.05
C LEU A 172 -4.81 9.90 2.97
N SER A 173 -4.66 10.57 4.12
CA SER A 173 -4.25 11.98 4.18
C SER A 173 -2.84 12.21 3.61
N THR A 174 -1.88 11.36 3.97
CA THR A 174 -0.51 11.41 3.44
C THR A 174 -0.45 11.04 1.96
N GLY A 175 -1.28 10.08 1.54
CA GLY A 175 -1.48 9.75 0.13
C GLY A 175 -1.96 10.95 -0.68
N VAL A 176 -3.01 11.65 -0.24
CA VAL A 176 -3.47 12.89 -0.88
C VAL A 176 -2.37 13.94 -0.90
N ALA A 177 -1.69 14.16 0.23
CA ALA A 177 -0.60 15.13 0.30
C ALA A 177 0.52 14.83 -0.70
N SER A 178 0.89 13.55 -0.86
CA SER A 178 1.92 13.14 -1.82
C SER A 178 1.54 13.37 -3.28
N ILE A 179 0.24 13.36 -3.61
CA ILE A 179 -0.26 13.62 -4.97
C ILE A 179 -0.24 15.11 -5.30
N LEU A 180 -0.38 15.98 -4.29
CA LEU A 180 -0.48 17.43 -4.47
C LEU A 180 0.88 18.14 -4.46
N LEU A 181 1.94 17.47 -3.99
CA LEU A 181 3.31 17.96 -3.97
C LEU A 181 3.99 17.80 -5.34
#